data_AF-A0A746HN89-F1
#
_entry.id   AF-A0A746HN89-F1
#
_cell.length_a   1.000
_cell.length_b   1.000
_cell.length_c   1.000
_cell.angle_alpha   90.00
_cell.angle_beta   90.00
_cell.angle_gamma   90.00
#
_symmetry.space_group_name_H-M   'P 1'
#
loop_
_entity.id
_entity.type
_entity.pdbx_description
1 polymer ?
#
loop_
_entity_poly.entity_id
_entity_poly.type
_entity_poly.pdbx_seq_one_letter_code
_entity_poly.pdbx_strand_id
1 'polypeptide(L)' 'FEDNKPVSIDGLLTMKGVTKPVTLTTTKFGCYMSPIFKAQVCGGDFVTQIDRTQWGVDYLVDMGMTKVVDIKIQAEAVKQ' A
#
# COMPACT_ATOMS: atom_id res chain seq x y z
N PHE A 1 -11.20 -10.60 2.74
CA PHE A 1 -10.47 -11.72 2.09
C PHE A 1 -11.45 -12.48 1.23
N GLU A 2 -11.00 -12.96 0.08
CA GLU A 2 -11.76 -13.85 -0.80
C GLU A 2 -10.82 -14.97 -1.24
N ASP A 3 -11.25 -16.23 -1.15
CA ASP A 3 -10.43 -17.41 -1.48
C ASP A 3 -9.04 -17.40 -0.82
N ASN A 4 -8.97 -17.04 0.46
CA ASN A 4 -7.74 -16.88 1.24
C ASN A 4 -6.75 -15.84 0.67
N LYS A 5 -7.22 -14.89 -0.13
CA LYS A 5 -6.45 -13.75 -0.64
C LYS A 5 -6.95 -12.44 -0.04
N PRO A 6 -6.05 -11.51 0.33
CA PRO A 6 -6.48 -10.17 0.73
C PRO A 6 -7.09 -9.46 -0.48
N VAL A 7 -8.20 -8.75 -0.24
CA VAL A 7 -8.88 -7.92 -1.25
C VAL A 7 -8.72 -6.44 -0.93
N SER A 8 -8.71 -6.12 0.36
CA SER A 8 -8.36 -4.82 0.91
C SER A 8 -7.52 -4.98 2.18
N ILE A 9 -6.74 -3.95 2.48
CA ILE A 9 -5.94 -3.84 3.70
C ILE A 9 -6.26 -2.49 4.31
N ASP A 10 -6.93 -2.51 5.46
CA ASP A 10 -7.13 -1.31 6.27
C ASP A 10 -5.94 -1.10 7.19
N GLY A 11 -5.47 0.14 7.28
CA GLY A 11 -4.31 0.48 8.09
C GLY A 11 -4.26 1.93 8.49
N LEU A 12 -3.23 2.27 9.28
CA LEU A 12 -2.95 3.63 9.69
C LEU A 12 -1.66 4.10 9.00
N LEU A 13 -1.78 5.13 8.17
CA LEU A 13 -0.64 5.78 7.55
C LEU A 13 -0.19 6.95 8.41
N THR A 14 1.06 6.90 8.87
CA THR A 14 1.70 7.99 9.60
C THR A 14 2.69 8.69 8.69
N MET A 15 2.48 9.98 8.44
CA MET A 15 3.40 10.84 7.69
C MET A 15 3.46 12.21 8.36
N LYS A 16 4.66 12.79 8.45
CA LYS A 16 4.91 14.07 9.15
C LYS A 16 4.29 14.14 10.57
N GLY A 17 4.32 13.03 11.31
CA GLY A 17 3.77 12.97 12.68
C GLY A 17 2.23 12.97 12.77
N VAL A 18 1.53 12.99 11.64
CA VAL A 18 0.07 12.85 11.57
C VAL A 18 -0.27 11.41 11.20
N THR A 19 -1.19 10.78 11.94
CA THR A 19 -1.67 9.41 11.67
C THR A 19 -3.13 9.45 11.21
N LYS A 20 -3.44 8.82 10.09
CA LYS A 20 -4.80 8.73 9.53
C LYS A 20 -5.06 7.34 8.94
N PRO A 21 -6.33 6.88 8.94
CA PRO A 21 -6.69 5.63 8.30
C PRO A 21 -6.55 5.72 6.77
N VAL A 22 -6.08 4.63 6.17
CA VAL A 22 -6.07 4.40 4.72
C VAL A 22 -6.48 2.97 4.44
N THR A 23 -7.11 2.76 3.28
CA THR A 23 -7.42 1.43 2.77
C THR A 23 -6.65 1.21 1.48
N LEU A 24 -5.85 0.15 1.42
CA LEU A 24 -5.22 -0.30 0.20
C LEU A 24 -6.09 -1.36 -0.47
N THR A 25 -6.36 -1.20 -1.76
CA THR A 25 -7.01 -2.22 -2.59
C THR A 25 -5.95 -3.15 -3.15
N THR A 26 -6.17 -4.46 -3.04
CA THR A 26 -5.28 -5.46 -3.63
C THR A 26 -5.61 -5.64 -5.11
N THR A 27 -4.64 -5.44 -5.98
CA THR A 27 -4.83 -5.62 -7.44
C THR A 27 -4.22 -6.93 -7.94
N LYS A 28 -3.22 -7.45 -7.23
CA LYS A 28 -2.59 -8.74 -7.50
C LYS A 28 -2.15 -9.37 -6.19
N PHE A 29 -2.34 -10.68 -6.06
CA PHE A 29 -1.80 -11.43 -4.94
C PHE A 29 -1.55 -12.89 -5.32
N GLY A 30 -0.43 -13.44 -4.86
CA GLY A 30 -0.10 -14.84 -5.07
C GLY A 30 1.03 -15.32 -4.16
N CYS A 31 1.13 -16.63 -4.02
CA CYS A 31 2.21 -17.28 -3.30
C CYS A 31 2.82 -18.40 -4.15
N TYR A 32 4.12 -18.63 -3.99
CA TYR A 32 4.85 -19.70 -4.66
C TYR A 32 5.93 -20.27 -3.74
N MET A 33 6.42 -21.48 -4.04
CA MET A 33 7.61 -22.02 -3.39
C MET A 33 8.84 -21.49 -4.11
N SER A 34 9.64 -20.65 -3.43
CA SER A 34 10.86 -20.08 -4.02
C SER A 34 11.98 -21.12 -4.03
N PRO A 35 12.61 -21.40 -5.19
CA PRO A 35 13.77 -22.29 -5.26
C PRO A 35 15.02 -21.70 -4.60
N ILE A 36 15.12 -20.36 -4.54
CA ILE A 36 16.26 -19.64 -3.96
C ILE A 36 16.19 -19.68 -2.43
N PHE A 37 15.03 -19.31 -1.86
CA PHE A 37 14.84 -19.26 -0.41
C PHE A 37 14.46 -20.61 0.20
N LYS A 38 14.10 -21.60 -0.62
CA LYS A 38 13.57 -22.91 -0.18
C LYS A 38 12.39 -22.76 0.80
N ALA A 39 11.62 -21.70 0.63
CA ALA A 39 10.51 -21.31 1.49
C ALA A 39 9.36 -20.75 0.65
N GLN A 40 8.16 -20.74 1.23
CA GLN A 40 7.01 -20.10 0.61
C GLN A 40 7.23 -18.58 0.59
N VAL A 41 7.04 -17.97 -0.57
CA VAL A 41 7.02 -16.53 -0.76
C VAL A 41 5.63 -16.12 -1.18
N CYS A 42 5.07 -15.12 -0.51
CA CYS A 42 3.81 -14.49 -0.89
C CYS A 42 4.08 -13.04 -1.26
N GLY A 43 3.40 -12.54 -2.28
CA GLY A 43 3.53 -11.16 -2.71
C GLY A 43 2.26 -10.62 -3.33
N GLY A 44 2.19 -9.31 -3.43
CA GLY A 44 1.07 -8.62 -4.03
C GLY A 44 1.35 -7.18 -4.40
N ASP A 45 0.44 -6.67 -5.23
CA ASP A 45 0.37 -5.28 -5.64
C ASP A 45 -0.85 -4.63 -4.99
N PHE A 46 -0.65 -3.43 -4.45
CA PHE A 46 -1.66 -2.70 -3.70
C PHE A 46 -1.71 -1.25 -4.13
N VAL A 47 -2.92 -0.70 -4.22
CA VAL A 47 -3.15 0.68 -4.64
C VAL A 47 -4.05 1.42 -3.67
N THR A 48 -3.82 2.71 -3.53
CA THR A 48 -4.80 3.62 -2.95
C THR A 48 -4.57 5.02 -3.49
N GLN A 49 -5.53 5.91 -3.25
CA GLN A 49 -5.40 7.32 -3.56
C GLN A 49 -5.64 8.12 -2.29
N ILE A 50 -4.76 9.08 -2.01
CA ILE A 50 -4.85 9.92 -0.83
C ILE A 50 -4.87 11.40 -1.19
N ASP A 51 -5.48 12.22 -0.33
CA ASP A 51 -5.25 13.66 -0.30
C ASP A 51 -4.05 13.95 0.63
N ARG A 52 -2.89 14.26 0.04
CA ARG A 52 -1.63 14.46 0.78
C ARG A 52 -1.69 15.63 1.79
N THR A 53 -2.65 16.55 1.63
CA THR A 53 -2.85 17.66 2.58
C THR A 53 -3.37 17.19 3.94
N GLN A 54 -4.01 16.01 4.02
CA GLN A 54 -4.47 15.44 5.30
C GLN A 54 -3.32 15.10 6.27
N TRP A 55 -2.10 14.97 5.74
CA TRP A 55 -0.86 14.78 6.51
C TRP A 55 0.02 16.04 6.53
N GLY A 56 -0.50 17.20 6.11
CA GLY A 56 0.25 18.45 6.01
C GLY A 56 1.36 18.41 4.96
N VAL A 57 1.25 17.58 3.92
CA VAL A 57 2.14 17.58 2.75
C VAL A 57 1.50 18.44 1.68
N ASP A 58 1.56 19.76 1.83
CA ASP A 58 0.78 20.75 1.09
C ASP A 58 1.61 21.66 0.15
N TYR A 59 2.94 21.47 0.10
CA TYR A 59 3.83 22.28 -0.74
C TYR A 59 3.34 22.37 -2.19
N LEU A 60 3.23 23.60 -2.72
CA LEU A 60 2.75 23.96 -4.07
C LEU A 60 1.29 23.60 -4.39
N VAL A 61 0.48 23.12 -3.45
CA VAL A 61 -0.95 22.86 -3.71
C VAL A 61 -1.67 24.15 -4.12
N ASP A 62 -1.41 25.26 -3.42
CA ASP A 62 -1.98 26.58 -3.74
C ASP A 62 -1.48 27.15 -5.08
N MET A 63 -0.35 26.62 -5.59
CA MET A 63 0.20 26.97 -6.90
C MET A 63 -0.26 26.02 -8.02
N GLY A 64 -1.26 25.18 -7.74
CA GLY A 64 -1.92 24.30 -8.73
C GLY A 64 -1.36 22.87 -8.78
N MET A 65 -0.40 22.50 -7.93
CA MET A 65 0.03 21.10 -7.82
C MET A 65 -1.10 20.27 -7.22
N THR A 66 -1.36 19.08 -7.78
CA THR A 66 -2.40 18.20 -7.26
C THR A 66 -2.15 17.84 -5.79
N LYS A 67 -3.24 17.81 -5.02
CA LYS A 67 -3.29 17.25 -3.67
C LYS A 67 -3.54 15.74 -3.66
N VAL A 68 -3.92 15.19 -4.80
CA VAL A 68 -4.24 13.77 -4.97
C VAL A 68 -2.96 13.02 -5.33
N VAL A 69 -2.63 12.00 -4.55
CA VAL A 69 -1.47 11.13 -4.76
C VAL A 69 -1.92 9.69 -4.90
N ASP A 70 -1.51 9.04 -5.99
CA ASP A 70 -1.66 7.61 -6.17
C ASP A 70 -0.50 6.88 -5.48
N ILE A 71 -0.81 6.02 -4.53
CA ILE A 71 0.14 5.13 -3.88
C ILE A 71 0.04 3.77 -4.55
N LYS A 72 1.17 3.27 -5.03
CA LYS A 72 1.31 1.94 -5.64
C LYS A 72 2.42 1.20 -4.92
N ILE A 73 2.08 0.09 -4.29
CA ILE A 73 3.00 -0.71 -3.46
C ILE A 73 3.10 -2.09 -4.07
N GLN A 74 4.33 -2.56 -4.27
CA GLN A 74 4.64 -3.96 -4.53
C GLN A 74 5.42 -4.49 -3.33
N ALA A 75 4.97 -5.61 -2.77
CA ALA A 75 5.64 -6.25 -1.63
C ALA A 75 5.71 -7.75 -1.81
N GLU A 76 6.86 -8.34 -1.45
CA GLU A 76 7.06 -9.79 -1.35
C GLU A 76 7.63 -10.12 0.03
N ALA A 77 7.15 -11.21 0.62
CA ALA A 77 7.57 -11.68 1.93
C ALA A 77 7.87 -13.17 1.89
N VAL A 78 9.04 -13.54 2.43
CA VAL A 78 9.46 -14.94 2.64
C VAL A 78 8.90 -15.43 3.97
N LYS A 79 8.34 -16.63 3.99
CA LYS A 79 7.90 -17.29 5.23
C LYS A 79 9.11 -17.49 6.16
N GLN A 80 8.99 -17.06 7.42
CA GLN A 80 9.98 -17.31 8.48
C GLN A 80 10.02 -18.79 8.89
#